data_AF-A0A1V4WMM4-F1
#
_entry.id   AF-A0A1V4WMM4-F1
#
_cell.length_a   1.000
_cell.length_b   1.000
_cell.length_c   1.000
_cell.angle_alpha   90.00
_cell.angle_beta   90.00
_cell.angle_gamma   90.00
#
_symmetry.space_group_name_H-M   'P 1'
#
loop_
_entity.id
_entity.type
_entity.pdbx_description
1 polymer ?
#
loop_
_entity_poly.entity_id
_entity_poly.type
_entity_poly.pdbx_seq_one_letter_code
_entity_poly.pdbx_strand_id
1 'polypeptide(L)'
;MMACMFDPITLEILWRRLISIVDEADGSVARTAFSSLLRDAHDYTCMFTDPMGRELAQGTFATPGQSGAMALGVKNLIRKFPKEYYKPGDIFITNDPWALAGHLNDVCVMSPIFYKERLVAFTSCVFHHSDIGGRVASDNHDVFEEGLFIPLVKLYDGGVPNPSVLDMIRWNVRTPDEVIGDIRSQIAANHVCAEKICRMLKESNLDNLNDLADQIVTLTERNMREEIEKIPDGVYPAKGIIEQMKGKEDIVIQAKVEIKGSDIIVDLDGSSGQVNWGGNVVFNFTYAYVFMAIKSMFVPDIPNNDGCARPIKLLAPEGSVVNCKFPAAVAARMGVGHFLTEIIYRALSGVLPMSVIAGSGGTPAAMNVFYGKRGDGKPWHSVIIRGGGMGAGAVNDGNYVYIFPANGANTPVEIFESDTPLIVEKRELLIDSGGCGKMKGGLGKREVFRVPDDEYAPIPPVNLGIQAGRYIYPAEGLFEGRPGTRAQFLVNGESENSYGLTQLKPGDAVTIDAPGGGGYGSPFERDPEIIANDVVEGYVSIESARNDYGVAVDPFTGSVNMEETDTLRKHRK
;
A
#
# COMPACT_ATOMS: atom_id res chain seq x y z
N MET A 1 -16.14 36.28 13.14
CA MET A 1 -15.67 35.89 14.49
C MET A 1 -14.15 35.97 14.46
N MET A 2 -13.50 36.49 15.51
CA MET A 2 -12.04 36.39 15.64
C MET A 2 -11.67 34.91 15.76
N ALA A 3 -10.68 34.45 15.00
CA ALA A 3 -10.19 33.07 15.07
C ALA A 3 -9.73 32.75 16.51
N CYS A 4 -10.23 31.67 17.09
CA CYS A 4 -9.81 31.21 18.41
C CYS A 4 -8.38 30.64 18.30
N MET A 5 -7.40 31.28 18.95
CA MET A 5 -6.03 30.77 19.00
C MET A 5 -5.88 29.82 20.18
N PHE A 6 -5.48 28.57 19.92
CA PHE A 6 -5.23 27.58 20.97
C PHE A 6 -3.81 27.74 21.50
N ASP A 7 -3.61 27.59 22.81
CA ASP A 7 -2.26 27.44 23.33
C ASP A 7 -1.67 26.08 22.88
N PRO A 8 -0.32 25.94 22.86
CA PRO A 8 0.32 24.73 22.33
C PRO A 8 -0.09 23.43 23.03
N ILE A 9 -0.39 23.48 24.34
CA ILE A 9 -0.79 22.29 25.10
C ILE A 9 -2.19 21.87 24.69
N THR A 10 -3.12 22.81 24.65
CA THR A 10 -4.50 22.54 24.20
C THR A 10 -4.53 22.03 22.76
N LEU A 11 -3.76 22.63 21.86
CA LEU A 11 -3.68 22.20 20.45
C LEU A 11 -3.23 20.74 20.33
N GLU A 12 -2.14 20.36 21.01
CA GLU A 12 -1.61 18.99 20.96
C GLU A 12 -2.61 17.99 21.56
N ILE A 13 -3.26 18.32 22.68
CA ILE A 13 -4.28 17.46 23.29
C ILE A 13 -5.46 17.24 22.34
N LEU A 14 -5.98 18.31 21.74
CA LEU A 14 -7.11 18.22 20.81
C LEU A 14 -6.71 17.44 19.55
N TRP A 15 -5.51 17.66 19.01
CA TRP A 15 -5.05 16.96 17.81
C TRP A 15 -4.83 15.46 18.06
N ARG A 16 -4.16 15.09 19.16
CA ARG A 16 -4.00 13.68 19.56
C ARG A 16 -5.34 13.00 19.78
N ARG A 17 -6.31 13.74 20.33
CA ARG A 17 -7.68 13.25 20.48
C ARG A 17 -8.35 13.00 19.14
N LEU A 18 -8.18 13.87 18.14
CA LEU A 18 -8.70 13.63 16.79
C LEU A 18 -8.13 12.35 16.16
N ILE A 19 -6.82 12.11 16.30
CA ILE A 19 -6.17 10.88 15.81
C ILE A 19 -6.76 9.64 16.51
N SER A 20 -6.83 9.68 17.84
CA SER A 20 -7.40 8.58 18.64
C SER A 20 -8.87 8.27 18.29
N ILE A 21 -9.65 9.26 17.84
CA ILE A 21 -11.03 9.04 17.39
C ILE A 21 -11.05 8.21 16.11
N VAL A 22 -10.11 8.44 15.19
CA VAL A 22 -10.01 7.65 13.96
C VAL A 22 -9.47 6.25 14.25
N ASP A 23 -8.49 6.11 15.15
CA ASP A 23 -8.02 4.78 15.58
C ASP A 23 -9.13 3.94 16.25
N GLU A 24 -10.11 4.58 16.90
CA GLU A 24 -11.29 3.88 17.44
C GLU A 24 -12.26 3.44 16.34
N ALA A 25 -12.35 4.20 15.23
CA ALA A 25 -13.06 3.78 14.03
C ALA A 25 -12.36 2.57 13.39
N ASP A 26 -11.03 2.60 13.23
CA ASP A 26 -10.23 1.47 12.76
C ASP A 26 -10.45 0.21 13.62
N GLY A 27 -10.41 0.36 14.95
CA GLY A 27 -10.67 -0.75 15.87
C GLY A 27 -12.08 -1.32 15.75
N SER A 28 -13.05 -0.53 15.29
CA SER A 28 -14.40 -1.00 15.00
C SER A 28 -14.44 -1.81 13.70
N VAL A 29 -13.67 -1.43 12.68
CA VAL A 29 -13.49 -2.21 11.44
C VAL A 29 -12.94 -3.59 11.74
N ALA A 30 -11.80 -3.65 12.45
CA ALA A 30 -11.13 -4.91 12.79
C ALA A 30 -12.02 -5.90 13.55
N ARG A 31 -13.09 -5.44 14.21
CA ARG A 31 -14.02 -6.30 14.95
C ARG A 31 -15.32 -6.63 14.21
N THR A 32 -15.64 -5.90 13.13
CA THR A 32 -16.93 -6.00 12.45
C THR A 32 -16.84 -6.36 10.98
N ALA A 33 -15.65 -6.28 10.39
CA ALA A 33 -15.41 -6.73 9.02
C ALA A 33 -15.59 -8.25 8.90
N PHE A 34 -16.11 -8.68 7.75
CA PHE A 34 -16.42 -10.06 7.42
C PHE A 34 -15.24 -10.71 6.71
N SER A 35 -14.60 -10.01 5.78
CA SER A 35 -13.44 -10.53 5.06
C SER A 35 -12.17 -10.52 5.92
N SER A 36 -11.36 -11.57 5.81
CA SER A 36 -10.05 -11.66 6.49
C SER A 36 -9.05 -10.61 5.97
N LEU A 37 -9.24 -10.10 4.75
CA LEU A 37 -8.44 -9.00 4.20
C LEU A 37 -8.54 -7.73 5.05
N LEU A 38 -9.74 -7.40 5.51
CA LEU A 38 -9.97 -6.24 6.35
C LEU A 38 -9.72 -6.57 7.82
N ARG A 39 -10.28 -7.68 8.31
CA ARG A 39 -10.20 -8.08 9.72
C ARG A 39 -8.78 -8.38 10.18
N ASP A 40 -8.02 -9.14 9.40
CA ASP A 40 -6.72 -9.69 9.78
C ASP A 40 -5.56 -9.01 9.06
N ALA A 41 -5.74 -8.62 7.79
CA ALA A 41 -4.68 -7.99 6.99
C ALA A 41 -4.71 -6.45 7.00
N HIS A 42 -5.74 -5.82 7.59
CA HIS A 42 -5.84 -4.37 7.79
C HIS A 42 -5.73 -3.52 6.50
N ASP A 43 -6.20 -4.01 5.35
CA ASP A 43 -6.21 -3.22 4.11
C ASP A 43 -7.41 -2.27 4.02
N TYR A 44 -7.42 -1.28 4.92
CA TYR A 44 -8.41 -0.22 4.97
C TYR A 44 -7.82 1.07 5.52
N THR A 45 -8.53 2.17 5.29
CA THR A 45 -8.23 3.44 5.95
C THR A 45 -9.51 4.14 6.37
N CYS A 46 -9.56 4.59 7.63
CA CYS A 46 -10.55 5.56 8.09
C CYS A 46 -9.93 6.96 8.19
N MET A 47 -10.76 7.98 7.97
CA MET A 47 -10.37 9.38 8.15
C MET A 47 -11.59 10.27 8.44
N PHE A 48 -11.30 11.52 8.78
CA PHE A 48 -12.29 12.57 8.68
C PHE A 48 -11.68 13.89 8.20
N THR A 49 -12.58 14.75 7.71
CA THR A 49 -12.28 16.06 7.16
C THR A 49 -13.10 17.13 7.87
N ASP A 50 -12.66 18.37 7.75
CA ASP A 50 -13.47 19.53 8.12
C ASP A 50 -14.67 19.75 7.13
N PRO A 51 -15.56 20.74 7.35
CA PRO A 51 -16.68 21.01 6.45
C PRO A 51 -16.29 21.43 5.02
N MET A 52 -15.01 21.70 4.76
CA MET A 52 -14.47 22.11 3.45
C MET A 52 -13.77 20.95 2.73
N GLY A 53 -13.76 19.76 3.34
CA GLY A 53 -13.09 18.56 2.84
C GLY A 53 -11.58 18.56 3.06
N ARG A 54 -11.04 19.38 3.97
CA ARG A 54 -9.61 19.31 4.35
C ARG A 54 -9.43 18.17 5.36
N GLU A 55 -8.58 17.20 5.02
CA GLU A 55 -8.21 16.11 5.92
C GLU A 55 -7.51 16.66 7.17
N LEU A 56 -7.97 16.20 8.34
CA LEU A 56 -7.42 16.59 9.64
C LEU A 56 -6.71 15.45 10.36
N ALA A 57 -7.25 14.24 10.25
CA ALA A 57 -6.60 13.04 10.73
C ALA A 57 -7.11 11.82 9.96
N GLN A 58 -6.28 10.79 9.98
CA GLN A 58 -6.56 9.45 9.50
C GLN A 58 -6.01 8.43 10.50
N GLY A 59 -6.40 7.17 10.32
CA GLY A 59 -5.98 6.06 11.16
C GLY A 59 -4.47 5.86 11.15
N THR A 60 -3.91 5.42 12.27
CA THR A 60 -2.46 5.18 12.41
C THR A 60 -1.96 4.10 11.44
N PHE A 61 -2.81 3.13 11.10
CA PHE A 61 -2.48 2.02 10.20
C PHE A 61 -2.90 2.28 8.74
N ALA A 62 -3.25 3.51 8.40
CA ALA A 62 -3.71 3.89 7.07
C ALA A 62 -2.74 3.49 5.95
N THR A 63 -3.28 2.95 4.85
CA THR A 63 -2.49 2.58 3.67
C THR A 63 -2.32 3.79 2.74
N PRO A 64 -1.08 4.18 2.35
CA PRO A 64 -0.82 5.40 1.58
C PRO A 64 -1.68 5.58 0.32
N GLY A 65 -1.90 4.51 -0.45
CA GLY A 65 -2.73 4.55 -1.66
C GLY A 65 -4.16 5.00 -1.41
N GLN A 66 -4.75 4.58 -0.29
CA GLN A 66 -6.09 5.00 0.15
C GLN A 66 -6.04 6.39 0.81
N SER A 67 -5.04 6.65 1.65
CA SER A 67 -4.83 7.95 2.31
C SER A 67 -4.70 9.11 1.33
N GLY A 68 -3.76 9.04 0.39
CA GLY A 68 -3.48 10.13 -0.56
C GLY A 68 -4.61 10.34 -1.55
N ALA A 69 -5.28 9.24 -1.93
CA ALA A 69 -6.52 9.25 -2.66
C ALA A 69 -7.63 10.01 -1.94
N MET A 70 -7.78 9.82 -0.64
CA MET A 70 -8.80 10.51 0.14
C MET A 70 -8.44 11.99 0.37
N ALA A 71 -7.16 12.34 0.52
CA ALA A 71 -6.71 13.73 0.67
C ALA A 71 -7.14 14.63 -0.51
N LEU A 72 -7.09 14.13 -1.75
CA LEU A 72 -7.54 14.85 -2.94
C LEU A 72 -8.99 14.52 -3.33
N GLY A 73 -9.31 13.23 -3.35
CA GLY A 73 -10.55 12.67 -3.86
C GLY A 73 -11.77 13.02 -3.02
N VAL A 74 -11.72 12.74 -1.71
CA VAL A 74 -12.85 13.00 -0.80
C VAL A 74 -13.15 14.50 -0.75
N LYS A 75 -12.13 15.35 -0.75
CA LYS A 75 -12.28 16.81 -0.86
C LYS A 75 -13.05 17.22 -2.12
N ASN A 76 -12.76 16.61 -3.26
CA ASN A 76 -13.47 16.87 -4.52
C ASN A 76 -14.91 16.33 -4.50
N LEU A 77 -15.13 15.14 -3.92
CA LEU A 77 -16.46 14.55 -3.78
C LEU A 77 -17.36 15.40 -2.86
N ILE A 78 -16.84 15.89 -1.74
CA ILE A 78 -17.53 16.80 -0.82
C ILE A 78 -17.90 18.12 -1.51
N ARG A 79 -17.03 18.63 -2.39
CA ARG A 79 -17.26 19.91 -3.09
C ARG A 79 -18.16 19.78 -4.30
N LYS A 80 -18.53 18.56 -4.71
CA LYS A 80 -19.41 18.31 -5.86
C LYS A 80 -20.84 18.80 -5.61
N PHE A 81 -21.27 18.82 -4.35
CA PHE A 81 -22.60 19.30 -3.96
C PHE A 81 -22.50 20.51 -3.03
N PRO A 82 -23.48 21.43 -3.08
CA PRO A 82 -23.56 22.52 -2.11
C PRO A 82 -23.83 21.96 -0.70
N LYS A 83 -23.44 22.69 0.35
CA LYS A 83 -23.52 22.20 1.73
C LYS A 83 -24.95 21.85 2.16
N GLU A 84 -25.94 22.54 1.59
CA GLU A 84 -27.37 22.36 1.83
C GLU A 84 -27.94 21.06 1.22
N TYR A 85 -27.19 20.41 0.34
CA TYR A 85 -27.56 19.11 -0.23
C TYR A 85 -27.48 17.99 0.82
N TYR A 86 -26.54 18.10 1.75
CA TYR A 86 -26.29 17.10 2.78
C TYR A 86 -27.28 17.21 3.94
N LYS A 87 -27.77 16.06 4.42
CA LYS A 87 -28.70 15.96 5.54
C LYS A 87 -28.15 15.03 6.62
N PRO A 88 -28.53 15.22 7.90
CA PRO A 88 -28.28 14.23 8.93
C PRO A 88 -28.80 12.84 8.51
N GLY A 89 -27.95 11.81 8.63
CA GLY A 89 -28.29 10.44 8.25
C GLY A 89 -28.06 10.09 6.78
N ASP A 90 -27.59 11.02 5.95
CA ASP A 90 -27.10 10.68 4.61
C ASP A 90 -25.86 9.78 4.71
N ILE A 91 -25.73 8.82 3.80
CA ILE A 91 -24.52 8.00 3.60
C ILE A 91 -24.31 7.85 2.10
N PHE A 92 -23.08 8.08 1.64
CA PHE A 92 -22.70 7.97 0.24
C PHE A 92 -21.74 6.79 0.03
N ILE A 93 -21.77 6.22 -1.17
CA ILE A 93 -20.88 5.14 -1.58
C ILE A 93 -20.35 5.40 -2.99
N THR A 94 -19.09 5.02 -3.25
CA THR A 94 -18.50 4.96 -4.60
C THR A 94 -17.20 4.18 -4.58
N ASN A 95 -16.78 3.64 -5.73
CA ASN A 95 -15.45 3.05 -5.93
C ASN A 95 -14.79 3.60 -7.21
N ASP A 96 -15.17 4.81 -7.64
CA ASP A 96 -14.65 5.45 -8.86
C ASP A 96 -13.12 5.57 -8.78
N PRO A 97 -12.35 4.83 -9.62
CA PRO A 97 -10.90 4.84 -9.57
C PRO A 97 -10.32 6.24 -9.77
N TRP A 98 -10.88 7.02 -10.71
CA TRP A 98 -10.39 8.36 -11.05
C TRP A 98 -10.75 9.42 -10.00
N ALA A 99 -11.67 9.11 -9.09
CA ALA A 99 -12.01 9.99 -7.98
C ALA A 99 -11.33 9.60 -6.65
N LEU A 100 -10.97 8.32 -6.46
CA LEU A 100 -10.59 7.76 -5.15
C LEU A 100 -9.27 6.98 -5.15
N ALA A 101 -9.26 5.70 -4.77
CA ALA A 101 -8.02 4.96 -4.50
C ALA A 101 -7.52 4.16 -5.71
N GLY A 102 -8.06 4.44 -6.89
CA GLY A 102 -7.44 4.06 -8.16
C GLY A 102 -7.75 2.67 -8.69
N HIS A 103 -8.60 1.89 -8.03
CA HIS A 103 -9.19 0.67 -8.61
C HIS A 103 -10.58 0.40 -8.02
N LEU A 104 -11.32 -0.55 -8.60
CA LEU A 104 -12.71 -0.81 -8.22
C LEU A 104 -12.86 -1.51 -6.86
N ASN A 105 -11.85 -2.25 -6.39
CA ASN A 105 -11.93 -2.95 -5.12
C ASN A 105 -11.93 -2.00 -3.92
N ASP A 106 -11.34 -0.81 -4.05
CA ASP A 106 -11.32 0.19 -2.99
C ASP A 106 -12.64 0.96 -2.96
N VAL A 107 -13.58 0.49 -2.13
CA VAL A 107 -14.91 1.12 -1.98
C VAL A 107 -14.87 2.14 -0.86
N CYS A 108 -15.22 3.38 -1.18
CA CYS A 108 -15.37 4.47 -0.23
C CYS A 108 -16.82 4.59 0.25
N VAL A 109 -16.99 4.69 1.56
CA VAL A 109 -18.25 5.08 2.22
C VAL A 109 -18.02 6.36 3.00
N MET A 110 -18.84 7.38 2.73
CA MET A 110 -18.70 8.73 3.28
C MET A 110 -19.99 9.20 3.95
N SER A 111 -19.86 9.81 5.13
CA SER A 111 -20.99 10.33 5.91
C SER A 111 -20.73 11.76 6.39
N PRO A 112 -21.68 12.71 6.20
CA PRO A 112 -21.60 14.03 6.81
C PRO A 112 -21.84 13.94 8.33
N ILE A 113 -21.11 14.75 9.09
CA ILE A 113 -21.22 14.84 10.56
C ILE A 113 -21.94 16.14 10.91
N PHE A 114 -23.05 16.02 11.63
CA PHE A 114 -23.85 17.15 12.11
C PHE A 114 -23.74 17.32 13.62
N TYR A 115 -23.50 18.55 14.07
CA TYR A 115 -23.51 18.94 15.47
C TYR A 115 -24.33 20.23 15.63
N LYS A 116 -25.29 20.24 16.57
CA LYS A 116 -26.26 21.35 16.74
C LYS A 116 -26.91 21.78 15.41
N GLU A 117 -27.36 20.80 14.62
CA GLU A 117 -27.99 21.00 13.30
C GLU A 117 -27.10 21.65 12.24
N ARG A 118 -25.78 21.73 12.47
CA ARG A 118 -24.80 22.28 11.53
C ARG A 118 -23.87 21.18 11.03
N LEU A 119 -23.55 21.20 9.74
CA LEU A 119 -22.50 20.38 9.16
C LEU A 119 -21.13 20.82 9.70
N VAL A 120 -20.47 19.95 10.47
CA VAL A 120 -19.19 20.26 11.15
C VAL A 120 -18.00 19.47 10.64
N ALA A 121 -18.22 18.37 9.91
CA ALA A 121 -17.17 17.53 9.34
C ALA A 121 -17.77 16.52 8.35
N PHE A 122 -16.91 15.77 7.66
CA PHE A 122 -17.27 14.51 7.01
C PHE A 122 -16.32 13.41 7.48
N THR A 123 -16.83 12.20 7.65
CA THR A 123 -15.99 11.00 7.84
C THR A 123 -16.09 10.13 6.60
N SER A 124 -14.99 9.47 6.28
CA SER A 124 -14.94 8.49 5.20
C SER A 124 -14.03 7.35 5.56
N CYS A 125 -14.36 6.18 5.04
CA CYS A 125 -13.49 5.03 5.07
C CYS A 125 -13.43 4.37 3.69
N VAL A 126 -12.25 3.89 3.33
CA VAL A 126 -12.00 3.15 2.08
C VAL A 126 -11.51 1.78 2.47
N PHE A 127 -12.25 0.75 2.05
CA PHE A 127 -11.91 -0.64 2.31
C PHE A 127 -11.58 -1.31 0.99
N HIS A 128 -10.53 -2.13 0.97
CA HIS A 128 -10.33 -3.05 -0.14
C HIS A 128 -11.32 -4.21 -0.01
N HIS A 129 -12.40 -4.19 -0.78
CA HIS A 129 -13.33 -5.31 -0.86
C HIS A 129 -12.67 -6.49 -1.57
N SER A 130 -12.80 -7.68 -0.98
CA SER A 130 -12.24 -8.91 -1.54
C SER A 130 -12.75 -9.16 -2.96
N ASP A 131 -14.01 -8.83 -3.23
CA ASP A 131 -14.69 -9.13 -4.47
C ASP A 131 -15.56 -7.96 -4.95
N ILE A 132 -15.32 -7.54 -6.20
CA ILE A 132 -16.11 -6.51 -6.89
C ILE A 132 -16.69 -7.04 -8.20
N GLY A 133 -16.75 -8.37 -8.37
CA GLY A 133 -17.11 -8.98 -9.65
C GLY A 133 -15.95 -9.00 -10.64
N GLY A 134 -16.25 -8.87 -11.93
CA GLY A 134 -15.25 -8.75 -12.99
C GLY A 134 -14.33 -9.97 -13.16
N ARG A 135 -13.29 -9.85 -13.98
CA ARG A 135 -12.24 -10.85 -14.17
C ARG A 135 -11.06 -10.51 -13.27
N VAL A 136 -10.60 -11.47 -12.49
CA VAL A 136 -9.58 -11.32 -11.42
C VAL A 136 -8.13 -11.35 -11.96
N ALA A 137 -7.95 -11.34 -13.28
CA ALA A 137 -6.63 -11.36 -13.91
C ALA A 137 -6.10 -9.94 -14.12
N SER A 138 -4.77 -9.80 -14.23
CA SER A 138 -4.11 -8.53 -14.51
C SER A 138 -4.08 -8.18 -16.00
N ASP A 139 -4.44 -9.12 -16.88
CA ASP A 139 -4.45 -8.97 -18.34
C ASP A 139 -5.74 -8.33 -18.90
N ASN A 140 -6.56 -7.73 -18.04
CA ASN A 140 -7.75 -6.98 -18.43
C ASN A 140 -7.39 -5.70 -19.20
N HIS A 141 -8.21 -5.31 -20.18
CA HIS A 141 -7.90 -4.18 -21.08
C HIS A 141 -8.56 -2.87 -20.69
N ASP A 142 -9.79 -2.95 -20.20
CA ASP A 142 -10.55 -1.80 -19.71
C ASP A 142 -11.16 -2.09 -18.35
N VAL A 143 -11.53 -1.02 -17.64
CA VAL A 143 -12.09 -1.09 -16.29
C VAL A 143 -13.44 -1.83 -16.23
N PHE A 144 -14.13 -2.01 -17.37
CA PHE A 144 -15.40 -2.73 -17.39
C PHE A 144 -15.20 -4.25 -17.25
N GLU A 145 -14.04 -4.75 -17.66
CA GLU A 145 -13.64 -6.14 -17.40
C GLU A 145 -13.35 -6.39 -15.90
N GLU A 146 -13.03 -5.33 -15.14
CA GLU A 146 -12.51 -5.43 -13.76
C GLU A 146 -13.61 -5.53 -12.69
N GLY A 147 -14.85 -5.18 -13.02
CA GLY A 147 -16.00 -5.43 -12.16
C GLY A 147 -17.00 -4.30 -12.05
N LEU A 148 -17.71 -4.26 -10.93
CA LEU A 148 -18.78 -3.31 -10.67
C LEU A 148 -18.22 -1.90 -10.44
N PHE A 149 -18.60 -0.98 -11.31
CA PHE A 149 -18.38 0.45 -11.09
C PHE A 149 -19.57 1.07 -10.35
N ILE A 150 -19.32 1.61 -9.16
CA ILE A 150 -20.28 2.30 -8.30
C ILE A 150 -20.01 3.81 -8.39
N PRO A 151 -20.83 4.56 -9.15
CA PRO A 151 -20.73 6.02 -9.14
C PRO A 151 -21.10 6.58 -7.76
N LEU A 152 -20.79 7.84 -7.50
CA LEU A 152 -21.21 8.51 -6.26
C LEU A 152 -22.74 8.55 -6.13
N VAL A 153 -23.27 7.72 -5.25
CA VAL A 153 -24.71 7.58 -4.98
C VAL A 153 -25.01 7.56 -3.49
N LYS A 154 -26.26 7.85 -3.11
CA LYS A 154 -26.72 7.69 -1.74
C LYS A 154 -26.98 6.21 -1.44
N LEU A 155 -26.26 5.70 -0.45
CA LEU A 155 -26.54 4.44 0.22
C LEU A 155 -27.65 4.60 1.26
N TYR A 156 -27.71 5.75 1.93
CA TYR A 156 -28.81 6.18 2.80
C TYR A 156 -29.19 7.63 2.47
N ASP A 157 -30.50 7.91 2.42
CA ASP A 157 -31.06 9.27 2.28
C ASP A 157 -31.79 9.64 3.57
N GLY A 158 -31.18 10.53 4.36
CA GLY A 158 -31.74 10.96 5.65
C GLY A 158 -32.03 9.81 6.63
N GLY A 159 -31.17 8.78 6.66
CA GLY A 159 -31.33 7.59 7.51
C GLY A 159 -32.18 6.46 6.90
N VAL A 160 -32.73 6.65 5.70
CA VAL A 160 -33.48 5.60 4.99
C VAL A 160 -32.53 4.85 4.04
N PRO A 161 -32.34 3.53 4.18
CA PRO A 161 -31.46 2.75 3.31
C PRO A 161 -31.98 2.70 1.88
N ASN A 162 -31.07 2.65 0.90
CA ASN A 162 -31.38 2.47 -0.51
C ASN A 162 -31.22 0.97 -0.91
N PRO A 163 -32.29 0.17 -0.86
CA PRO A 163 -32.21 -1.27 -1.13
C PRO A 163 -31.77 -1.56 -2.56
N SER A 164 -32.14 -0.71 -3.53
CA SER A 164 -31.79 -0.94 -4.93
C SER A 164 -30.28 -0.86 -5.19
N VAL A 165 -29.55 0.02 -4.48
CA VAL A 165 -28.07 0.07 -4.56
C VAL A 165 -27.47 -1.18 -3.94
N LEU A 166 -27.97 -1.61 -2.78
CA LEU A 166 -27.50 -2.82 -2.10
C LEU A 166 -27.76 -4.08 -2.94
N ASP A 167 -28.94 -4.21 -3.54
CA ASP A 167 -29.31 -5.33 -4.40
C ASP A 167 -28.45 -5.36 -5.68
N MET A 168 -28.19 -4.20 -6.29
CA MET A 168 -27.28 -4.09 -7.43
C MET A 168 -25.89 -4.62 -7.09
N ILE A 169 -25.34 -4.25 -5.93
CA ILE A 169 -24.04 -4.75 -5.48
C ILE A 169 -24.09 -6.26 -5.28
N ARG A 170 -25.09 -6.78 -4.55
CA ARG A 170 -25.26 -8.22 -4.27
C ARG A 170 -25.27 -9.08 -5.53
N TRP A 171 -25.89 -8.61 -6.61
CA TRP A 171 -26.00 -9.39 -7.85
C TRP A 171 -24.76 -9.34 -8.75
N ASN A 172 -23.80 -8.45 -8.46
CA ASN A 172 -22.59 -8.28 -9.27
C ASN A 172 -21.32 -8.81 -8.59
N VAL A 173 -21.44 -9.46 -7.44
CA VAL A 173 -20.33 -10.07 -6.68
C VAL A 173 -20.60 -11.56 -6.43
N ARG A 174 -19.53 -12.33 -6.25
CA ARG A 174 -19.47 -13.76 -5.91
C ARG A 174 -19.74 -14.03 -4.43
N THR A 175 -19.30 -13.13 -3.54
CA THR A 175 -19.48 -13.25 -2.07
C THR A 175 -20.39 -12.15 -1.49
N PRO A 176 -21.69 -12.12 -1.83
CA PRO A 176 -22.59 -11.01 -1.51
C PRO A 176 -22.78 -10.75 -0.01
N ASP A 177 -22.71 -11.77 0.83
CA ASP A 177 -22.87 -11.58 2.28
C ASP A 177 -21.62 -11.00 2.93
N GLU A 178 -20.44 -11.34 2.41
CA GLU A 178 -19.16 -10.75 2.84
C GLU A 178 -19.09 -9.27 2.43
N VAL A 179 -19.30 -8.97 1.14
CA VAL A 179 -19.26 -7.60 0.61
C VAL A 179 -20.27 -6.68 1.32
N ILE A 180 -21.51 -7.14 1.52
CA ILE A 180 -22.52 -6.34 2.23
C ILE A 180 -22.21 -6.24 3.73
N GLY A 181 -21.62 -7.27 4.33
CA GLY A 181 -21.10 -7.24 5.70
C GLY A 181 -20.03 -6.16 5.87
N ASP A 182 -19.09 -6.09 4.93
CA ASP A 182 -18.00 -5.11 4.92
C ASP A 182 -18.53 -3.68 4.68
N ILE A 183 -19.50 -3.48 3.77
CA ILE A 183 -20.17 -2.18 3.61
C ILE A 183 -20.86 -1.74 4.91
N ARG A 184 -21.47 -2.67 5.65
CA ARG A 184 -22.07 -2.38 6.96
C ARG A 184 -21.01 -2.05 8.02
N SER A 185 -19.86 -2.71 7.97
CA SER A 185 -18.71 -2.36 8.81
C SER A 185 -18.22 -0.94 8.54
N GLN A 186 -18.14 -0.52 7.26
CA GLN A 186 -17.84 0.87 6.88
C GLN A 186 -18.84 1.87 7.48
N ILE A 187 -20.13 1.58 7.39
CA ILE A 187 -21.19 2.43 7.99
C ILE A 187 -21.00 2.53 9.51
N ALA A 188 -20.68 1.43 10.18
CA ALA A 188 -20.46 1.39 11.62
C ALA A 188 -19.22 2.22 12.01
N ALA A 189 -18.12 2.10 11.28
CA ALA A 189 -16.90 2.89 11.51
C ALA A 189 -17.17 4.40 11.38
N ASN A 190 -17.88 4.82 10.31
CA ASN A 190 -18.29 6.20 10.13
C ASN A 190 -19.21 6.68 11.28
N HIS A 191 -20.12 5.83 11.75
CA HIS A 191 -21.01 6.15 12.87
C HIS A 191 -20.21 6.40 14.17
N VAL A 192 -19.27 5.50 14.50
CA VAL A 192 -18.38 5.64 15.67
C VAL A 192 -17.57 6.93 15.58
N CYS A 193 -16.97 7.21 14.42
CA CYS A 193 -16.20 8.44 14.21
C CYS A 193 -17.08 9.69 14.42
N ALA A 194 -18.28 9.72 13.82
CA ALA A 194 -19.21 10.84 13.94
C ALA A 194 -19.65 11.10 15.40
N GLU A 195 -20.01 10.06 16.14
CA GLU A 195 -20.40 10.18 17.55
C GLU A 195 -19.27 10.76 18.40
N LYS A 196 -18.04 10.26 18.19
CA LYS A 196 -16.86 10.66 18.94
C LYS A 196 -16.42 12.09 18.65
N ILE A 197 -16.53 12.54 17.40
CA ILE A 197 -16.31 13.94 17.03
C ILE A 197 -17.35 14.84 17.73
N CYS A 198 -18.64 14.50 17.68
CA CYS A 198 -19.69 15.26 18.36
C CYS A 198 -19.48 15.30 19.88
N ARG A 199 -19.03 14.20 20.47
CA ARG A 199 -18.68 14.12 21.90
C ARG A 199 -17.49 15.01 22.25
N MET A 200 -16.43 14.99 21.42
CA MET A 200 -15.28 15.87 21.60
C MET A 200 -15.67 17.34 21.54
N LEU A 201 -16.46 17.75 20.53
CA LEU A 201 -16.95 19.13 20.41
C LEU A 201 -17.70 19.57 21.68
N LYS A 202 -18.56 18.70 22.21
CA LYS A 202 -19.29 18.96 23.46
C LYS A 202 -18.37 19.11 24.66
N GLU A 203 -17.44 18.19 24.88
CA GLU A 203 -16.54 18.18 26.05
C GLU A 203 -15.51 19.32 26.01
N SER A 204 -15.07 19.71 24.82
CA SER A 204 -14.11 20.79 24.59
C SER A 204 -14.78 22.17 24.47
N ASN A 205 -16.11 22.26 24.61
CA ASN A 205 -16.89 23.48 24.42
C ASN A 205 -16.64 24.17 23.06
N LEU A 206 -16.50 23.36 22.00
CA LEU A 206 -16.31 23.84 20.63
C LEU A 206 -17.63 23.75 19.85
N ASP A 207 -17.95 24.79 19.08
CA ASP A 207 -19.12 24.79 18.20
C ASP A 207 -18.84 24.16 16.82
N ASN A 208 -17.58 24.08 16.42
CA ASN A 208 -17.10 23.51 15.17
C ASN A 208 -15.59 23.23 15.23
N LEU A 209 -15.03 22.65 14.16
CA LEU A 209 -13.61 22.31 14.04
C LEU A 209 -12.77 23.33 13.27
N ASN A 210 -13.34 24.43 12.76
CA ASN A 210 -12.67 25.29 11.78
C ASN A 210 -11.36 25.91 12.30
N ASP A 211 -11.40 26.52 13.49
CA ASP A 211 -10.21 27.18 14.06
C ASP A 211 -9.10 26.16 14.41
N LEU A 212 -9.51 24.95 14.83
CA LEU A 212 -8.59 23.85 15.13
C LEU A 212 -7.97 23.30 13.84
N ALA A 213 -8.78 23.13 12.80
CA ALA A 213 -8.37 22.72 11.47
C ALA A 213 -7.33 23.69 10.89
N ASP A 214 -7.62 25.00 10.93
CA ASP A 214 -6.74 26.02 10.39
C ASP A 214 -5.38 26.01 11.09
N GLN A 215 -5.34 25.84 12.42
CA GLN A 215 -4.09 25.78 13.16
C GLN A 215 -3.28 24.51 12.91
N ILE A 216 -3.92 23.33 12.92
CA ILE A 216 -3.25 22.05 12.63
C ILE A 216 -2.64 22.08 11.23
N VAL A 217 -3.43 22.46 10.22
CA VAL A 217 -3.02 22.47 8.82
C VAL A 217 -1.91 23.51 8.56
N THR A 218 -1.99 24.69 9.18
CA THR A 218 -0.93 25.71 9.06
C THR A 218 0.36 25.25 9.72
N LEU A 219 0.27 24.58 10.88
CA LEU A 219 1.43 24.07 11.61
C LEU A 219 2.17 23.00 10.80
N THR A 220 1.44 22.02 10.26
CA THR A 220 2.07 20.94 9.48
C THR A 220 2.60 21.40 8.14
N GLU A 221 1.93 22.35 7.47
CA GLU A 221 2.48 23.01 6.28
C GLU A 221 3.82 23.69 6.60
N ARG A 222 3.87 24.48 7.68
CA ARG A 222 5.10 25.17 8.10
C ARG A 222 6.23 24.18 8.38
N ASN A 223 5.96 23.14 9.18
CA ASN A 223 6.99 22.16 9.53
C ASN A 223 7.53 21.45 8.27
N MET A 224 6.66 21.08 7.34
CA MET A 224 7.08 20.48 6.07
C MET A 224 7.97 21.43 5.26
N ARG A 225 7.55 22.70 5.14
CA ARG A 225 8.32 23.74 4.43
C ARG A 225 9.69 23.98 5.06
N GLU A 226 9.79 24.03 6.39
CA GLU A 226 11.05 24.21 7.12
C GLU A 226 12.05 23.07 6.86
N GLU A 227 11.58 21.82 6.70
CA GLU A 227 12.45 20.69 6.34
C GLU A 227 12.87 20.74 4.86
N ILE A 228 11.99 21.20 3.96
CA ILE A 228 12.31 21.36 2.54
C ILE A 228 13.43 22.39 2.34
N GLU A 229 13.38 23.53 3.03
CA GLU A 229 14.37 24.62 2.92
C GLU A 229 15.80 24.22 3.29
N LYS A 230 15.98 23.10 4.00
CA LYS A 230 17.30 22.57 4.36
C LYS A 230 18.00 21.90 3.18
N ILE A 231 17.26 21.53 2.15
CA ILE A 231 17.78 20.82 0.99
C ILE A 231 18.15 21.84 -0.09
N PRO A 232 19.29 21.69 -0.77
CA PRO A 232 19.69 22.62 -1.82
C PRO A 232 18.63 22.75 -2.91
N ASP A 233 18.40 23.97 -3.38
CA ASP A 233 17.63 24.19 -4.61
C ASP A 233 18.28 23.45 -5.77
N GLY A 234 17.48 22.73 -6.56
CA GLY A 234 18.01 21.91 -7.64
C GLY A 234 16.96 21.04 -8.32
N VAL A 235 17.40 20.41 -9.41
CA VAL A 235 16.61 19.42 -10.15
C VAL A 235 17.30 18.07 -10.03
N TYR A 236 16.57 17.10 -9.50
CA TYR A 236 17.05 15.77 -9.19
C TYR A 236 16.36 14.74 -10.10
N PRO A 237 17.03 14.27 -11.17
CA PRO A 237 16.43 13.33 -12.11
C PRO A 237 16.58 11.88 -11.64
N ALA A 238 15.56 11.06 -11.88
CA ALA A 238 15.63 9.61 -11.77
C ALA A 238 14.91 8.95 -12.95
N LYS A 239 15.35 7.72 -13.25
CA LYS A 239 14.75 6.86 -14.25
C LYS A 239 14.69 5.43 -13.70
N GLY A 240 13.58 4.76 -13.97
CA GLY A 240 13.40 3.35 -13.66
C GLY A 240 12.67 2.61 -14.77
N ILE A 241 12.71 1.29 -14.66
CA ILE A 241 12.12 0.36 -15.62
C ILE A 241 11.27 -0.64 -14.82
N ILE A 242 10.06 -0.90 -15.31
CA ILE A 242 9.15 -1.89 -14.77
C ILE A 242 8.86 -2.89 -15.88
N GLU A 243 8.97 -4.18 -15.55
CA GLU A 243 8.69 -5.28 -16.46
C GLU A 243 7.24 -5.30 -16.96
N GLN A 244 7.06 -5.85 -18.17
CA GLN A 244 5.76 -6.14 -18.75
C GLN A 244 5.60 -7.62 -19.11
N MET A 245 4.39 -7.97 -19.55
CA MET A 245 4.10 -9.25 -20.18
C MET A 245 5.13 -9.59 -21.26
N LYS A 246 5.48 -10.87 -21.36
CA LYS A 246 6.43 -11.39 -22.35
C LYS A 246 6.08 -10.90 -23.76
N GLY A 247 7.06 -10.30 -24.43
CA GLY A 247 6.92 -9.77 -25.80
C GLY A 247 6.42 -8.33 -25.88
N LYS A 248 6.22 -7.64 -24.74
CA LYS A 248 6.04 -6.19 -24.66
C LYS A 248 7.34 -5.53 -24.24
N GLU A 249 7.54 -4.28 -24.66
CA GLU A 249 8.63 -3.44 -24.17
C GLU A 249 8.40 -3.07 -22.71
N ASP A 250 9.44 -2.82 -21.94
CA ASP A 250 9.29 -2.46 -20.54
C ASP A 250 8.69 -1.05 -20.37
N ILE A 251 8.04 -0.82 -19.22
CA ILE A 251 7.52 0.50 -18.84
C ILE A 251 8.67 1.33 -18.28
N VAL A 252 8.93 2.46 -18.91
CA VAL A 252 9.83 3.49 -18.40
C VAL A 252 9.07 4.47 -17.50
N ILE A 253 9.59 4.68 -16.29
CA ILE A 253 9.18 5.77 -15.39
C ILE A 253 10.31 6.80 -15.36
N GLN A 254 9.98 8.03 -15.76
CA GLN A 254 10.88 9.18 -15.74
C GLN A 254 10.39 10.13 -14.65
N ALA A 255 11.28 10.56 -13.77
CA ALA A 255 10.96 11.53 -12.72
C ALA A 255 12.01 12.65 -12.67
N LYS A 256 11.55 13.86 -12.40
CA LYS A 256 12.37 15.00 -11.99
C LYS A 256 11.75 15.58 -10.74
N VAL A 257 12.51 15.59 -9.65
CA VAL A 257 12.13 16.26 -8.41
C VAL A 257 12.86 17.60 -8.38
N GLU A 258 12.13 18.70 -8.50
CA GLU A 258 12.66 20.05 -8.36
C GLU A 258 12.38 20.57 -6.95
N ILE A 259 13.42 20.99 -6.25
CA ILE A 259 13.31 21.70 -4.96
C ILE A 259 13.62 23.16 -5.23
N LYS A 260 12.72 24.04 -4.79
CA LYS A 260 12.84 25.49 -4.94
C LYS A 260 12.33 26.21 -3.70
N GLY A 261 13.24 26.71 -2.87
CA GLY A 261 12.93 27.27 -1.58
C GLY A 261 12.26 26.23 -0.68
N SER A 262 10.96 26.42 -0.40
CA SER A 262 10.16 25.50 0.42
C SER A 262 9.10 24.71 -0.37
N ASP A 263 9.18 24.71 -1.70
CA ASP A 263 8.27 23.96 -2.56
C ASP A 263 8.99 22.80 -3.28
N ILE A 264 8.28 21.70 -3.47
CA ILE A 264 8.70 20.54 -4.25
C ILE A 264 7.79 20.39 -5.47
N ILE A 265 8.38 20.28 -6.66
CA ILE A 265 7.67 19.94 -7.89
C ILE A 265 8.17 18.58 -8.37
N VAL A 266 7.27 17.60 -8.46
CA VAL A 266 7.54 16.30 -9.06
C VAL A 266 6.96 16.28 -10.46
N ASP A 267 7.83 16.18 -11.45
CA ASP A 267 7.47 16.08 -12.86
C ASP A 267 7.76 14.67 -13.39
N LEU A 268 6.72 14.01 -13.88
CA LEU A 268 6.76 12.66 -14.44
C LEU A 268 6.73 12.64 -15.98
N ASP A 269 6.91 13.80 -16.62
CA ASP A 269 7.04 13.90 -18.08
C ASP A 269 8.16 12.99 -18.64
N GLY A 270 7.87 12.35 -19.77
CA GLY A 270 8.73 11.33 -20.38
C GLY A 270 8.51 9.90 -19.85
N SER A 271 7.60 9.69 -18.90
CA SER A 271 7.11 8.35 -18.55
C SER A 271 6.32 7.72 -19.70
N SER A 272 6.27 6.38 -19.74
CA SER A 272 5.61 5.65 -20.82
C SER A 272 4.12 5.96 -20.94
N GLY A 273 3.58 5.79 -22.16
CA GLY A 273 2.14 5.82 -22.38
C GLY A 273 1.41 4.73 -21.59
N GLN A 274 0.10 4.91 -21.38
CA GLN A 274 -0.74 3.87 -20.77
C GLN A 274 -0.63 2.54 -21.54
N VAL A 275 -0.69 1.44 -20.79
CA VAL A 275 -0.49 0.07 -21.28
C VAL A 275 -1.83 -0.64 -21.46
N ASN A 276 -1.84 -1.67 -22.31
CA ASN A 276 -3.04 -2.44 -22.65
C ASN A 276 -3.21 -3.66 -21.72
N TRP A 277 -3.10 -3.43 -20.41
CA TRP A 277 -3.36 -4.37 -19.32
C TRP A 277 -3.61 -3.61 -18.01
N GLY A 278 -4.01 -4.27 -16.92
CA GLY A 278 -4.41 -3.65 -15.64
C GLY A 278 -3.35 -2.86 -14.88
N GLY A 279 -2.15 -2.67 -15.44
CA GLY A 279 -1.01 -2.00 -14.80
C GLY A 279 -1.03 -0.47 -14.85
N ASN A 280 -2.12 0.14 -15.31
CA ASN A 280 -2.22 1.59 -15.39
C ASN A 280 -2.56 2.21 -14.04
N VAL A 281 -2.15 3.46 -13.85
CA VAL A 281 -2.36 4.21 -12.62
C VAL A 281 -3.05 5.53 -12.91
N VAL A 282 -4.04 5.86 -12.08
CA VAL A 282 -4.73 7.15 -12.09
C VAL A 282 -3.96 8.22 -11.29
N PHE A 283 -4.16 9.49 -11.61
CA PHE A 283 -3.40 10.62 -11.04
C PHE A 283 -3.36 10.65 -9.51
N ASN A 284 -4.50 10.46 -8.87
CA ASN A 284 -4.72 10.39 -7.42
C ASN A 284 -3.90 9.31 -6.74
N PHE A 285 -3.76 8.13 -7.34
CA PHE A 285 -2.93 7.05 -6.80
C PHE A 285 -1.43 7.35 -7.00
N THR A 286 -1.06 7.93 -8.15
CA THR A 286 0.30 8.42 -8.39
C THR A 286 0.71 9.48 -7.36
N TYR A 287 -0.18 10.44 -7.11
CA TYR A 287 0.01 11.46 -6.08
C TYR A 287 0.20 10.84 -4.70
N ALA A 288 -0.58 9.83 -4.34
CA ALA A 288 -0.49 9.17 -3.05
C ALA A 288 0.91 8.61 -2.75
N TYR A 289 1.51 7.89 -3.71
CA TYR A 289 2.84 7.28 -3.50
C TYR A 289 4.01 8.27 -3.68
N VAL A 290 3.83 9.33 -4.47
CA VAL A 290 4.77 10.45 -4.49
C VAL A 290 4.75 11.20 -3.16
N PHE A 291 3.55 11.51 -2.65
CA PHE A 291 3.36 12.17 -1.37
C PHE A 291 3.93 11.32 -0.23
N MET A 292 3.65 10.02 -0.21
CA MET A 292 4.21 9.08 0.77
C MET A 292 5.74 9.12 0.80
N ALA A 293 6.39 9.06 -0.36
CA ALA A 293 7.85 9.08 -0.45
C ALA A 293 8.43 10.41 0.05
N ILE A 294 7.82 11.53 -0.33
CA ILE A 294 8.28 12.85 0.13
C ILE A 294 8.04 12.98 1.65
N LYS A 295 6.85 12.65 2.13
CA LYS A 295 6.49 12.78 3.55
C LYS A 295 7.42 11.94 4.43
N SER A 296 7.75 10.71 4.04
CA SER A 296 8.66 9.85 4.79
C SER A 296 10.09 10.36 4.83
N MET A 297 10.56 11.03 3.78
CA MET A 297 11.92 11.60 3.72
C MET A 297 12.08 12.85 4.58
N PHE A 298 11.07 13.72 4.60
CA PHE A 298 11.18 15.06 5.21
C PHE A 298 10.56 15.13 6.61
N VAL A 299 9.39 14.54 6.83
CA VAL A 299 8.62 14.67 8.08
C VAL A 299 7.96 13.35 8.51
N PRO A 300 8.74 12.29 8.75
CA PRO A 300 8.19 10.95 9.03
C PRO A 300 7.27 10.92 10.27
N ASP A 301 7.55 11.72 11.28
CA ASP A 301 6.81 11.72 12.56
C ASP A 301 5.60 12.66 12.61
N ILE A 302 5.41 13.51 11.59
CA ILE A 302 4.26 14.42 11.54
C ILE A 302 3.04 13.63 11.05
N PRO A 303 1.89 13.67 11.78
CA PRO A 303 0.67 13.04 11.30
C PRO A 303 0.22 13.63 9.96
N ASN A 304 -0.31 12.77 9.09
CA ASN A 304 -0.78 13.17 7.77
C ASN A 304 -2.04 14.04 7.88
N ASN A 305 -2.05 15.14 7.12
CA ASN A 305 -3.22 16.02 6.92
C ASN A 305 -3.03 16.89 5.67
N ASP A 306 -4.02 17.75 5.37
CA ASP A 306 -4.00 18.66 4.21
C ASP A 306 -2.77 19.59 4.17
N GLY A 307 -2.15 19.90 5.32
CA GLY A 307 -1.03 20.83 5.41
C GLY A 307 0.27 20.28 4.85
N CYS A 308 0.61 19.02 5.16
CA CYS A 308 1.81 18.35 4.66
C CYS A 308 1.83 18.26 3.12
N ALA A 309 0.65 18.23 2.49
CA ALA A 309 0.47 18.11 1.06
C ALA A 309 0.70 19.42 0.27
N ARG A 310 0.49 20.58 0.91
CA ARG A 310 0.52 21.90 0.24
C ARG A 310 1.83 22.28 -0.47
N PRO A 311 3.02 21.98 0.06
CA PRO A 311 4.27 22.34 -0.63
C PRO A 311 4.61 21.38 -1.78
N ILE A 312 3.79 20.36 -2.06
CA ILE A 312 4.09 19.32 -3.05
C ILE A 312 3.17 19.49 -4.26
N LYS A 313 3.77 19.68 -5.43
CA LYS A 313 3.07 19.74 -6.71
C LYS A 313 3.45 18.54 -7.57
N LEU A 314 2.46 17.79 -8.05
CA LEU A 314 2.66 16.71 -9.01
C LEU A 314 2.25 17.17 -10.43
N LEU A 315 3.12 16.91 -11.39
CA LEU A 315 2.87 17.03 -12.83
C LEU A 315 3.00 15.63 -13.45
N ALA A 316 1.91 15.13 -14.03
CA ALA A 316 1.88 13.82 -14.69
C ALA A 316 1.07 13.92 -15.99
N PRO A 317 1.66 13.63 -17.17
CA PRO A 317 0.95 13.74 -18.45
C PRO A 317 -0.28 12.82 -18.51
N GLU A 318 -1.44 13.38 -18.86
CA GLU A 318 -2.67 12.60 -19.05
C GLU A 318 -2.52 11.62 -20.22
N GLY A 319 -2.91 10.36 -20.03
CA GLY A 319 -2.69 9.27 -20.99
C GLY A 319 -1.34 8.56 -20.86
N SER A 320 -0.53 8.92 -19.86
CA SER A 320 0.63 8.13 -19.44
C SER A 320 0.22 7.00 -18.51
N VAL A 321 1.12 6.04 -18.28
CA VAL A 321 0.90 4.92 -17.35
C VAL A 321 0.72 5.38 -15.89
N VAL A 322 1.19 6.59 -15.55
CA VAL A 322 1.08 7.21 -14.22
C VAL A 322 -0.09 8.21 -14.12
N ASN A 323 -0.84 8.41 -15.19
CA ASN A 323 -2.05 9.23 -15.20
C ASN A 323 -2.94 8.81 -16.38
N CYS A 324 -3.47 7.60 -16.30
CA CYS A 324 -4.23 6.98 -17.39
C CYS A 324 -5.63 7.59 -17.56
N LYS A 325 -6.16 7.50 -18.79
CA LYS A 325 -7.51 7.98 -19.12
C LYS A 325 -8.53 6.86 -18.94
N PHE A 326 -9.75 7.25 -18.55
CA PHE A 326 -10.91 6.37 -18.65
C PHE A 326 -11.10 5.91 -20.11
N PRO A 327 -11.38 4.61 -20.38
CA PRO A 327 -11.68 3.52 -19.44
C PRO A 327 -10.54 2.52 -19.22
N ALA A 328 -9.27 2.94 -19.15
CA ALA A 328 -8.15 2.01 -18.98
C ALA A 328 -8.31 1.07 -17.76
N ALA A 329 -7.86 -0.18 -17.90
CA ALA A 329 -7.78 -1.14 -16.79
C ALA A 329 -6.74 -0.72 -15.74
N VAL A 330 -7.10 -0.84 -14.46
CA VAL A 330 -6.34 -0.33 -13.29
C VAL A 330 -6.25 -1.34 -12.13
N ALA A 331 -6.78 -2.55 -12.25
CA ALA A 331 -6.84 -3.52 -11.16
C ALA A 331 -5.45 -3.93 -10.61
N ALA A 332 -4.42 -3.91 -11.45
CA ALA A 332 -3.03 -4.22 -11.09
C ALA A 332 -2.16 -2.96 -10.94
N ARG A 333 -2.77 -1.79 -10.69
CA ARG A 333 -2.10 -0.48 -10.54
C ARG A 333 -0.93 -0.47 -9.56
N MET A 334 -0.91 -1.38 -8.57
CA MET A 334 0.18 -1.48 -7.59
C MET A 334 1.53 -1.73 -8.27
N GLY A 335 1.54 -2.46 -9.40
CA GLY A 335 2.74 -2.76 -10.18
C GLY A 335 3.53 -1.52 -10.56
N VAL A 336 2.83 -0.45 -10.96
CA VAL A 336 3.44 0.83 -11.35
C VAL A 336 3.42 1.84 -10.20
N GLY A 337 2.31 1.94 -9.47
CA GLY A 337 2.13 2.98 -8.46
C GLY A 337 3.05 2.83 -7.25
N HIS A 338 3.31 1.59 -6.77
CA HIS A 338 4.25 1.39 -5.65
C HIS A 338 5.69 1.72 -6.07
N PHE A 339 6.03 1.49 -7.33
CA PHE A 339 7.36 1.74 -7.86
C PHE A 339 7.73 3.25 -7.85
N LEU A 340 6.74 4.13 -7.86
CA LEU A 340 6.95 5.58 -7.75
C LEU A 340 7.73 5.94 -6.48
N THR A 341 7.47 5.27 -5.36
CA THR A 341 8.20 5.53 -4.10
C THR A 341 9.70 5.32 -4.27
N GLU A 342 10.11 4.23 -4.93
CA GLU A 342 11.53 3.95 -5.18
C GLU A 342 12.17 4.97 -6.11
N ILE A 343 11.45 5.42 -7.14
CA ILE A 343 11.98 6.40 -8.09
C ILE A 343 12.15 7.78 -7.46
N ILE A 344 11.24 8.17 -6.57
CA ILE A 344 11.37 9.42 -5.81
C ILE A 344 12.51 9.34 -4.79
N TYR A 345 12.66 8.22 -4.07
CA TYR A 345 13.84 7.99 -3.21
C TYR A 345 15.15 8.03 -4.01
N ARG A 346 15.18 7.40 -5.17
CA ARG A 346 16.36 7.41 -6.04
C ARG A 346 16.76 8.81 -6.47
N ALA A 347 15.79 9.65 -6.87
CA ALA A 347 16.04 11.03 -7.26
C ALA A 347 16.73 11.82 -6.14
N LEU A 348 16.25 11.70 -4.90
CA LEU A 348 16.75 12.47 -3.77
C LEU A 348 17.88 11.78 -2.97
N SER A 349 18.24 10.54 -3.31
CA SER A 349 19.22 9.74 -2.57
C SER A 349 20.58 10.43 -2.39
N GLY A 350 21.04 11.20 -3.39
CA GLY A 350 22.31 11.91 -3.33
C GLY A 350 22.36 13.07 -2.33
N VAL A 351 21.21 13.66 -2.00
CA VAL A 351 21.10 14.79 -1.04
C VAL A 351 20.45 14.40 0.28
N LEU A 352 19.72 13.29 0.31
CA LEU A 352 19.05 12.72 1.49
C LEU A 352 19.43 11.24 1.71
N PRO A 353 20.74 10.87 1.75
CA PRO A 353 21.15 9.47 1.80
C PRO A 353 20.67 8.74 3.06
N MET A 354 20.46 9.48 4.17
CA MET A 354 20.02 8.95 5.46
C MET A 354 18.50 8.76 5.57
N SER A 355 17.73 9.31 4.63
CA SER A 355 16.26 9.31 4.66
C SER A 355 15.64 8.41 3.59
N VAL A 356 16.45 7.66 2.86
CA VAL A 356 16.01 6.76 1.79
C VAL A 356 16.44 5.33 2.05
N ILE A 357 15.74 4.40 1.42
CA ILE A 357 16.13 2.98 1.35
C ILE A 357 16.43 2.60 -0.10
N ALA A 358 17.16 1.49 -0.27
CA ALA A 358 17.32 0.81 -1.56
C ALA A 358 15.98 0.27 -2.10
N GLY A 359 15.98 -0.28 -3.31
CA GLY A 359 14.80 -0.91 -3.89
C GLY A 359 14.28 -2.04 -3.00
N SER A 360 12.97 -2.23 -2.95
CA SER A 360 12.32 -3.24 -2.13
C SER A 360 11.76 -4.37 -2.99
N GLY A 361 12.00 -5.61 -2.57
CA GLY A 361 11.32 -6.77 -3.12
C GLY A 361 9.81 -6.74 -2.86
N GLY A 362 9.39 -6.14 -1.74
CA GLY A 362 7.98 -5.87 -1.47
C GLY A 362 7.32 -4.84 -2.40
N THR A 363 8.06 -4.23 -3.33
CA THR A 363 7.54 -3.23 -4.27
C THR A 363 7.61 -3.77 -5.71
N PRO A 364 6.46 -4.09 -6.34
CA PRO A 364 5.10 -3.91 -5.82
C PRO A 364 4.73 -4.94 -4.74
N ALA A 365 3.72 -4.61 -3.93
CA ALA A 365 3.18 -5.58 -2.98
C ALA A 365 2.51 -6.71 -3.78
N ALA A 366 2.63 -7.94 -3.30
CA ALA A 366 2.10 -9.09 -4.03
C ALA A 366 0.72 -9.46 -3.51
N MET A 367 -0.26 -9.56 -4.40
CA MET A 367 -1.63 -9.96 -4.09
C MET A 367 -1.94 -11.27 -4.82
N ASN A 368 -2.52 -12.23 -4.11
CA ASN A 368 -3.19 -13.36 -4.75
C ASN A 368 -4.66 -13.33 -4.46
N VAL A 369 -5.43 -13.72 -5.46
CA VAL A 369 -6.85 -13.91 -5.33
C VAL A 369 -7.20 -15.34 -5.75
N PHE A 370 -7.64 -16.12 -4.78
CA PHE A 370 -8.08 -17.49 -4.97
C PHE A 370 -9.60 -17.55 -4.92
N TYR A 371 -10.21 -18.27 -5.86
CA TYR A 371 -11.65 -18.53 -5.79
C TYR A 371 -12.05 -19.81 -6.50
N GLY A 372 -13.17 -20.39 -6.06
CA GLY A 372 -13.69 -21.62 -6.62
C GLY A 372 -14.96 -22.07 -5.93
N LYS A 373 -15.23 -23.37 -5.97
CA LYS A 373 -16.33 -23.99 -5.25
C LYS A 373 -15.81 -25.09 -4.34
N ARG A 374 -16.34 -25.16 -3.12
CA ARG A 374 -16.07 -26.27 -2.19
C ARG A 374 -16.72 -27.56 -2.72
N GLY A 375 -16.38 -28.70 -2.13
CA GLY A 375 -16.97 -30.00 -2.50
C GLY A 375 -18.51 -30.04 -2.39
N ASP A 376 -19.11 -29.21 -1.52
CA ASP A 376 -20.56 -29.05 -1.38
C ASP A 376 -21.19 -28.06 -2.38
N GLY A 377 -20.40 -27.49 -3.29
CA GLY A 377 -20.82 -26.54 -4.30
C GLY A 377 -20.88 -25.08 -3.85
N LYS A 378 -20.65 -24.76 -2.56
CA LYS A 378 -20.63 -23.38 -2.10
C LYS A 378 -19.44 -22.61 -2.67
N PRO A 379 -19.63 -21.37 -3.16
CA PRO A 379 -18.53 -20.55 -3.61
C PRO A 379 -17.65 -20.15 -2.43
N TRP A 380 -16.38 -19.91 -2.71
CA TRP A 380 -15.43 -19.32 -1.78
C TRP A 380 -14.50 -18.38 -2.55
N HIS A 381 -14.01 -17.37 -1.86
CA HIS A 381 -13.15 -16.32 -2.40
C HIS A 381 -12.20 -15.87 -1.29
N SER A 382 -10.91 -15.74 -1.58
CA SER A 382 -9.92 -15.29 -0.62
C SER A 382 -8.88 -14.43 -1.31
N VAL A 383 -8.55 -13.31 -0.66
CA VAL A 383 -7.49 -12.40 -1.06
C VAL A 383 -6.42 -12.43 0.01
N ILE A 384 -5.16 -12.61 -0.40
CA ILE A 384 -4.02 -12.48 0.48
C ILE A 384 -3.01 -11.47 -0.10
N ILE A 385 -2.59 -10.53 0.74
CA ILE A 385 -1.52 -9.58 0.42
C ILE A 385 -0.23 -10.06 1.10
N ARG A 386 0.88 -9.92 0.40
CA ARG A 386 2.19 -10.41 0.83
C ARG A 386 3.28 -9.38 0.59
N GLY A 387 4.20 -9.35 1.54
CA GLY A 387 5.42 -8.58 1.46
C GLY A 387 6.56 -9.38 0.83
N GLY A 388 7.61 -8.64 0.45
CA GLY A 388 8.92 -9.18 0.09
C GLY A 388 9.98 -8.56 0.99
N GLY A 389 11.25 -8.76 0.67
CA GLY A 389 12.32 -8.08 1.40
C GLY A 389 12.26 -6.56 1.23
N MET A 390 12.26 -5.80 2.32
CA MET A 390 12.38 -4.34 2.25
C MET A 390 13.82 -3.94 1.88
N GLY A 391 14.00 -2.86 1.13
CA GLY A 391 15.34 -2.32 0.84
C GLY A 391 16.04 -1.86 2.12
N ALA A 392 17.36 -1.99 2.16
CA ALA A 392 18.17 -1.51 3.28
C ALA A 392 18.30 0.02 3.28
N GLY A 393 18.43 0.61 4.47
CA GLY A 393 18.74 2.03 4.65
C GLY A 393 20.21 2.26 5.00
N ALA A 394 20.59 3.52 5.21
CA ALA A 394 21.97 3.87 5.57
C ALA A 394 22.44 3.31 6.93
N VAL A 395 21.50 3.07 7.85
CA VAL A 395 21.77 2.71 9.25
C VAL A 395 21.18 1.37 9.68
N ASN A 396 20.35 0.75 8.84
CA ASN A 396 19.61 -0.44 9.19
C ASN A 396 19.48 -1.37 7.99
N ASP A 397 19.54 -2.67 8.26
CA ASP A 397 19.11 -3.69 7.33
C ASP A 397 17.63 -3.51 6.97
N GLY A 398 17.23 -4.09 5.84
CA GLY A 398 15.84 -4.14 5.44
C GLY A 398 15.05 -5.15 6.27
N ASN A 399 13.81 -4.80 6.62
CA ASN A 399 12.89 -5.74 7.25
C ASN A 399 12.51 -6.88 6.29
N TYR A 400 12.35 -8.08 6.84
CA TYR A 400 12.03 -9.28 6.05
C TYR A 400 10.52 -9.35 5.81
N VAL A 401 10.11 -9.79 4.63
CA VAL A 401 8.68 -10.06 4.30
C VAL A 401 7.74 -8.89 4.67
N TYR A 402 8.11 -7.68 4.27
CA TYR A 402 7.40 -6.44 4.59
C TYR A 402 6.57 -5.96 3.39
N ILE A 403 5.34 -5.49 3.64
CA ILE A 403 4.42 -5.00 2.61
C ILE A 403 4.73 -3.53 2.28
N PHE A 404 5.95 -3.23 1.86
CA PHE A 404 6.37 -1.87 1.52
C PHE A 404 6.02 -1.50 0.06
N PRO A 405 5.54 -0.30 -0.29
CA PRO A 405 5.31 0.90 0.52
C PRO A 405 3.87 1.03 1.03
N ALA A 406 3.10 -0.05 1.01
CA ALA A 406 1.76 -0.07 1.58
C ALA A 406 1.82 -0.33 3.10
N ASN A 407 0.64 -0.43 3.71
CA ASN A 407 0.49 -1.00 5.04
C ASN A 407 -0.41 -2.23 4.92
N GLY A 408 -0.16 -3.22 5.77
CA GLY A 408 -0.94 -4.43 5.82
C GLY A 408 -0.29 -5.45 6.74
N ALA A 409 -1.07 -6.46 7.10
CA ALA A 409 -0.60 -7.58 7.89
C ALA A 409 -0.71 -8.88 7.09
N ASN A 410 0.11 -9.84 7.49
CA ASN A 410 0.06 -11.17 6.93
C ASN A 410 -1.19 -11.91 7.44
N THR A 411 -1.95 -12.52 6.53
CA THR A 411 -3.02 -13.46 6.92
C THR A 411 -2.39 -14.68 7.63
N PRO A 412 -2.88 -15.06 8.83
CA PRO A 412 -2.45 -16.29 9.48
C PRO A 412 -2.79 -17.52 8.64
N VAL A 413 -1.94 -18.55 8.68
CA VAL A 413 -2.14 -19.80 7.92
C VAL A 413 -3.48 -20.44 8.29
N GLU A 414 -3.77 -20.55 9.59
CA GLU A 414 -5.00 -21.17 10.10
C GLU A 414 -6.26 -20.45 9.60
N ILE A 415 -6.22 -19.12 9.47
CA ILE A 415 -7.34 -18.32 8.93
C ILE A 415 -7.51 -18.61 7.45
N PHE A 416 -6.41 -18.63 6.67
CA PHE A 416 -6.47 -18.94 5.24
C PHE A 416 -7.00 -20.35 4.96
N GLU A 417 -6.54 -21.35 5.71
CA GLU A 417 -7.00 -22.74 5.57
C GLU A 417 -8.45 -22.94 6.08
N SER A 418 -8.92 -22.09 7.00
CA SER A 418 -10.32 -22.08 7.42
C SER A 418 -11.23 -21.46 6.35
N ASP A 419 -10.82 -20.33 5.79
CA ASP A 419 -11.58 -19.56 4.81
C ASP A 419 -11.61 -20.22 3.42
N THR A 420 -10.64 -21.10 3.12
CA THR A 420 -10.49 -21.78 1.83
C THR A 420 -10.49 -23.31 1.99
N PRO A 421 -10.48 -24.09 0.89
CA PRO A 421 -10.17 -25.52 0.94
C PRO A 421 -8.68 -25.79 0.65
N LEU A 422 -7.82 -24.77 0.62
CA LEU A 422 -6.41 -24.91 0.26
C LEU A 422 -5.56 -25.16 1.50
N ILE A 423 -4.40 -25.80 1.32
CA ILE A 423 -3.44 -26.10 2.39
C ILE A 423 -2.15 -25.32 2.14
N VAL A 424 -1.56 -24.74 3.18
CA VAL A 424 -0.25 -24.10 3.13
C VAL A 424 0.81 -25.13 3.56
N GLU A 425 1.48 -25.75 2.60
CA GLU A 425 2.53 -26.76 2.87
C GLU A 425 3.80 -26.15 3.45
N LYS A 426 4.13 -24.92 3.03
CA LYS A 426 5.35 -24.22 3.45
C LYS A 426 5.14 -22.72 3.54
N ARG A 427 5.84 -22.12 4.50
CA ARG A 427 6.02 -20.68 4.65
C ARG A 427 7.37 -20.42 5.33
N GLU A 428 8.38 -20.05 4.55
CA GLU A 428 9.77 -19.95 5.02
C GLU A 428 10.50 -18.73 4.43
N LEU A 429 11.52 -18.24 5.13
CA LEU A 429 12.42 -17.22 4.60
C LEU A 429 13.35 -17.82 3.54
N LEU A 430 13.70 -17.03 2.54
CA LEU A 430 14.66 -17.44 1.52
C LEU A 430 16.08 -16.98 1.92
N ILE A 431 16.94 -17.93 2.25
CA ILE A 431 18.37 -17.70 2.52
C ILE A 431 19.00 -17.00 1.31
N ASP A 432 19.90 -16.04 1.55
CA ASP A 432 20.63 -15.27 0.51
C ASP A 432 19.74 -14.44 -0.42
N SER A 433 18.45 -14.28 -0.11
CA SER A 433 17.54 -13.53 -0.99
C SER A 433 17.69 -12.01 -0.91
N GLY A 434 18.11 -11.49 0.24
CA GLY A 434 18.34 -10.07 0.45
C GLY A 434 19.67 -9.63 -0.18
N GLY A 435 19.65 -8.52 -0.90
CA GLY A 435 20.83 -7.96 -1.54
C GLY A 435 21.89 -7.59 -0.52
N CYS A 436 23.13 -8.05 -0.77
CA CYS A 436 24.24 -7.77 0.12
C CYS A 436 24.66 -6.30 0.08
N GLY A 437 25.08 -5.77 1.22
CA GLY A 437 25.54 -4.39 1.36
C GLY A 437 26.15 -4.21 2.74
N LYS A 438 26.65 -3.00 3.04
CA LYS A 438 27.00 -2.65 4.43
C LYS A 438 25.80 -2.91 5.34
N MET A 439 24.63 -2.48 4.88
CA MET A 439 23.33 -2.91 5.37
C MET A 439 22.69 -3.85 4.34
N LYS A 440 22.21 -5.00 4.81
CA LYS A 440 21.65 -6.09 4.01
C LYS A 440 20.19 -5.81 3.70
N GLY A 441 19.77 -6.04 2.46
CA GLY A 441 18.37 -6.01 2.09
C GLY A 441 17.56 -7.06 2.86
N GLY A 442 16.28 -6.81 3.06
CA GLY A 442 15.42 -7.77 3.72
C GLY A 442 15.28 -9.05 2.92
N LEU A 443 15.08 -10.18 3.61
CA LEU A 443 14.87 -11.46 2.95
C LEU A 443 13.46 -11.55 2.35
N GLY A 444 13.40 -12.23 1.21
CA GLY A 444 12.19 -12.75 0.61
C GLY A 444 11.64 -13.98 1.34
N LYS A 445 10.57 -14.54 0.79
CA LYS A 445 9.78 -15.63 1.41
C LYS A 445 9.35 -16.62 0.33
N ARG A 446 9.33 -17.91 0.66
CA ARG A 446 8.64 -18.95 -0.11
C ARG A 446 7.36 -19.37 0.58
N GLU A 447 6.28 -19.45 -0.20
CA GLU A 447 5.03 -20.08 0.20
C GLU A 447 4.62 -21.15 -0.81
N VAL A 448 4.14 -22.29 -0.30
CA VAL A 448 3.63 -23.38 -1.13
C VAL A 448 2.18 -23.67 -0.75
N PHE A 449 1.27 -23.50 -1.69
CA PHE A 449 -0.15 -23.78 -1.54
C PHE A 449 -0.51 -25.07 -2.29
N ARG A 450 -1.20 -26.00 -1.63
CA ARG A 450 -1.69 -27.25 -2.22
C ARG A 450 -3.20 -27.17 -2.40
N VAL A 451 -3.66 -27.59 -3.57
CA VAL A 451 -5.08 -27.96 -3.77
C VAL A 451 -5.24 -29.42 -3.32
N PRO A 452 -6.05 -29.73 -2.29
CA PRO A 452 -6.24 -31.11 -1.86
C PRO A 452 -6.79 -31.99 -2.98
N ASP A 453 -6.40 -33.26 -2.99
CA ASP A 453 -6.85 -34.32 -3.92
C ASP A 453 -7.56 -35.49 -3.23
N ASP A 454 -7.95 -35.29 -1.97
CA ASP A 454 -8.68 -36.25 -1.15
C ASP A 454 -10.19 -35.93 -1.10
N GLU A 455 -10.90 -36.45 -0.09
CA GLU A 455 -12.33 -36.21 0.08
C GLU A 455 -12.70 -34.74 0.35
N TYR A 456 -11.73 -33.89 0.70
CA TYR A 456 -11.90 -32.45 0.91
C TYR A 456 -11.59 -31.62 -0.34
N ALA A 457 -11.25 -32.26 -1.46
CA ALA A 457 -10.92 -31.59 -2.71
C ALA A 457 -12.03 -30.61 -3.16
N PRO A 458 -11.69 -29.39 -3.58
CA PRO A 458 -12.65 -28.47 -4.17
C PRO A 458 -13.11 -28.94 -5.55
N ILE A 459 -14.25 -28.44 -6.01
CA ILE A 459 -14.71 -28.67 -7.37
C ILE A 459 -13.83 -27.85 -8.32
N PRO A 460 -13.14 -28.49 -9.30
CA PRO A 460 -12.28 -27.75 -10.23
C PRO A 460 -13.09 -26.89 -11.22
N PRO A 461 -12.50 -25.80 -11.73
CA PRO A 461 -11.15 -25.31 -11.41
C PRO A 461 -11.13 -24.48 -10.12
N VAL A 462 -10.00 -24.52 -9.40
CA VAL A 462 -9.61 -23.44 -8.48
C VAL A 462 -8.90 -22.38 -9.30
N ASN A 463 -9.36 -21.15 -9.24
CA ASN A 463 -8.79 -20.06 -10.02
C ASN A 463 -7.85 -19.23 -9.13
N LEU A 464 -6.72 -18.83 -9.70
CA LEU A 464 -5.72 -17.98 -9.07
C LEU A 464 -5.37 -16.81 -10.01
N GLY A 465 -5.66 -15.60 -9.55
CA GLY A 465 -5.12 -14.36 -10.12
C GLY A 465 -3.97 -13.85 -9.26
N ILE A 466 -2.90 -13.38 -9.92
CA ILE A 466 -1.73 -12.81 -9.25
C ILE A 466 -1.54 -11.36 -9.71
N GLN A 467 -1.21 -10.52 -8.75
CA GLN A 467 -0.66 -9.20 -9.01
C GLN A 467 0.66 -9.11 -8.25
N ALA A 468 1.78 -9.08 -8.96
CA ALA A 468 3.11 -9.02 -8.39
C ALA A 468 4.09 -8.50 -9.44
N GLY A 469 5.35 -8.33 -9.06
CA GLY A 469 6.43 -7.97 -9.97
C GLY A 469 7.77 -8.49 -9.46
N ARG A 470 8.86 -8.03 -10.10
CA ARG A 470 10.25 -8.43 -9.89
C ARG A 470 10.60 -9.82 -10.41
N TYR A 471 9.90 -10.30 -11.44
CA TYR A 471 10.18 -11.59 -12.10
C TYR A 471 11.41 -11.51 -13.02
N ILE A 472 11.64 -10.36 -13.64
CA ILE A 472 12.74 -10.05 -14.57
C ILE A 472 13.74 -9.11 -13.91
N TYR A 473 13.27 -8.02 -13.30
CA TYR A 473 14.14 -7.02 -12.67
C TYR A 473 14.07 -7.11 -11.14
N PRO A 474 15.15 -7.50 -10.44
CA PRO A 474 15.13 -7.56 -8.98
C PRO A 474 15.08 -6.16 -8.36
N ALA A 475 14.87 -6.11 -7.04
CA ALA A 475 15.04 -4.90 -6.26
C ALA A 475 16.51 -4.44 -6.31
N GLU A 476 16.76 -3.22 -6.79
CA GLU A 476 18.12 -2.69 -6.96
C GLU A 476 18.72 -2.23 -5.63
N GLY A 477 20.01 -2.46 -5.43
CA GLY A 477 20.75 -1.90 -4.29
C GLY A 477 21.11 -0.42 -4.50
N LEU A 478 21.58 0.23 -3.43
CA LEU A 478 21.95 1.65 -3.43
C LEU A 478 23.36 1.84 -2.87
N PHE A 479 24.12 2.80 -3.42
CA PHE A 479 25.50 3.11 -3.03
C PHE A 479 26.40 1.86 -2.92
N GLU A 480 26.54 1.11 -4.03
CA GLU A 480 27.28 -0.16 -4.13
C GLU A 480 26.61 -1.39 -3.48
N GLY A 481 25.48 -1.21 -2.80
CA GLY A 481 24.64 -2.33 -2.41
C GLY A 481 24.21 -3.15 -3.62
N ARG A 482 24.13 -4.47 -3.44
CA ARG A 482 23.76 -5.41 -4.49
C ARG A 482 22.24 -5.59 -4.57
N PRO A 483 21.71 -6.00 -5.73
CA PRO A 483 20.29 -6.31 -5.85
C PRO A 483 19.90 -7.54 -5.03
N GLY A 484 18.63 -7.61 -4.64
CA GLY A 484 18.04 -8.82 -4.06
C GLY A 484 17.73 -9.88 -5.13
N THR A 485 17.11 -10.99 -4.73
CA THR A 485 16.64 -12.02 -5.65
C THR A 485 15.34 -11.62 -6.37
N ARG A 486 15.03 -12.35 -7.44
CA ARG A 486 13.80 -12.20 -8.23
C ARG A 486 12.64 -12.99 -7.62
N ALA A 487 11.43 -12.59 -8.00
CA ALA A 487 10.22 -13.33 -7.69
C ALA A 487 10.12 -14.61 -8.53
N GLN A 488 9.42 -15.62 -8.01
CA GLN A 488 9.03 -16.81 -8.77
C GLN A 488 7.55 -17.12 -8.58
N PHE A 489 6.90 -17.59 -9.64
CA PHE A 489 5.56 -18.16 -9.60
C PHE A 489 5.58 -19.47 -10.38
N LEU A 490 5.42 -20.57 -9.67
CA LEU A 490 5.49 -21.92 -10.23
C LEU A 490 4.22 -22.71 -9.91
N VAL A 491 3.77 -23.51 -10.86
CA VAL A 491 2.76 -24.55 -10.66
C VAL A 491 3.40 -25.90 -10.95
N ASN A 492 3.39 -26.80 -9.96
CA ASN A 492 4.05 -28.11 -10.05
C ASN A 492 5.53 -28.05 -10.48
N GLY A 493 6.22 -26.95 -10.14
CA GLY A 493 7.63 -26.72 -10.48
C GLY A 493 7.86 -26.06 -11.85
N GLU A 494 6.82 -25.82 -12.64
CA GLU A 494 6.90 -25.14 -13.92
C GLU A 494 6.51 -23.66 -13.79
N SER A 495 7.22 -22.76 -14.49
CA SER A 495 6.92 -21.33 -14.44
C SER A 495 5.60 -20.99 -15.12
N GLU A 496 4.80 -20.17 -14.46
CA GLU A 496 3.49 -19.75 -14.95
C GLU A 496 3.40 -18.26 -15.28
N ASN A 497 2.36 -17.88 -16.03
CA ASN A 497 2.10 -16.49 -16.37
C ASN A 497 1.46 -15.73 -15.18
N SER A 498 2.20 -14.78 -14.61
CA SER A 498 1.75 -13.96 -13.47
C SER A 498 0.71 -12.88 -13.81
N TYR A 499 0.40 -12.65 -15.09
CA TYR A 499 -0.62 -11.67 -15.49
C TYR A 499 -2.00 -12.27 -15.74
N GLY A 500 -2.05 -13.55 -16.12
CA GLY A 500 -3.29 -14.22 -16.51
C GLY A 500 -4.06 -14.83 -15.34
N LEU A 501 -5.13 -15.55 -15.68
CA LEU A 501 -5.84 -16.39 -14.73
C LEU A 501 -5.29 -17.82 -14.78
N THR A 502 -4.73 -18.30 -13.67
CA THR A 502 -4.26 -19.69 -13.54
C THR A 502 -5.41 -20.58 -13.07
N GLN A 503 -5.61 -21.72 -13.72
CA GLN A 503 -6.64 -22.70 -13.35
C GLN A 503 -5.98 -23.97 -12.83
N LEU A 504 -6.22 -24.26 -11.55
CA LEU A 504 -5.64 -25.36 -10.81
C LEU A 504 -6.67 -26.49 -10.66
N LYS A 505 -6.16 -27.71 -10.61
CA LYS A 505 -6.92 -28.93 -10.31
C LYS A 505 -6.50 -29.51 -8.95
N PRO A 506 -7.34 -30.37 -8.33
CA PRO A 506 -6.93 -31.19 -7.20
C PRO A 506 -5.54 -31.83 -7.41
N GLY A 507 -4.68 -31.69 -6.40
CA GLY A 507 -3.31 -32.19 -6.40
C GLY A 507 -2.25 -31.20 -6.86
N ASP A 508 -2.61 -30.07 -7.49
CA ASP A 508 -1.63 -29.08 -7.93
C ASP A 508 -0.97 -28.34 -6.74
N ALA A 509 0.33 -28.06 -6.87
CA ALA A 509 1.10 -27.23 -5.95
C ALA A 509 1.46 -25.88 -6.57
N VAL A 510 1.16 -24.80 -5.88
CA VAL A 510 1.55 -23.44 -6.26
C VAL A 510 2.71 -22.98 -5.37
N THR A 511 3.88 -22.72 -5.95
CA THR A 511 5.01 -22.11 -5.24
C THR A 511 5.14 -20.65 -5.62
N ILE A 512 5.21 -19.79 -4.61
CA ILE A 512 5.41 -18.34 -4.78
C ILE A 512 6.60 -17.92 -3.94
N ASP A 513 7.61 -17.41 -4.63
CA ASP A 513 8.76 -16.78 -4.00
C ASP A 513 8.61 -15.28 -4.11
N ALA A 514 8.46 -14.63 -2.96
CA ALA A 514 8.58 -13.19 -2.84
C ALA A 514 10.07 -12.79 -2.93
N PRO A 515 10.41 -11.76 -3.71
CA PRO A 515 11.79 -11.31 -3.90
C PRO A 515 12.38 -10.69 -2.63
N GLY A 516 13.71 -10.67 -2.53
CA GLY A 516 14.41 -9.92 -1.49
C GLY A 516 14.60 -8.43 -1.83
N GLY A 517 14.95 -7.62 -0.83
CA GLY A 517 15.24 -6.20 -0.98
C GLY A 517 16.68 -5.94 -1.43
N GLY A 518 16.97 -4.76 -1.98
CA GLY A 518 18.33 -4.34 -2.32
C GLY A 518 19.15 -3.98 -1.07
N GLY A 519 20.47 -4.19 -1.14
CA GLY A 519 21.42 -3.77 -0.11
C GLY A 519 21.76 -2.29 -0.19
N TYR A 520 22.39 -1.77 0.86
CA TYR A 520 22.86 -0.38 0.95
C TYR A 520 24.33 -0.34 1.36
N GLY A 521 25.16 0.41 0.62
CA GLY A 521 26.60 0.49 0.91
C GLY A 521 27.37 -0.74 0.42
N SER A 522 28.70 -0.65 0.42
CA SER A 522 29.56 -1.75 -0.03
C SER A 522 29.47 -2.96 0.93
N PRO A 523 29.22 -4.19 0.44
CA PRO A 523 29.18 -5.41 1.27
C PRO A 523 30.46 -5.66 2.09
N PHE A 524 31.61 -5.21 1.59
CA PHE A 524 32.91 -5.39 2.25
C PHE A 524 33.10 -4.47 3.46
N GLU A 525 32.19 -3.51 3.68
CA GLU A 525 32.18 -2.64 4.86
C GLU A 525 31.28 -3.17 6.00
N ARG A 526 30.50 -4.23 5.75
CA ARG A 526 29.67 -4.84 6.79
C ARG A 526 30.55 -5.48 7.85
N ASP A 527 30.13 -5.38 9.11
CA ASP A 527 30.84 -5.99 10.23
C ASP A 527 30.86 -7.53 10.08
N PRO A 528 32.05 -8.18 10.06
CA PRO A 528 32.15 -9.64 9.98
C PRO A 528 31.38 -10.39 11.06
N GLU A 529 31.28 -9.86 12.28
CA GLU A 529 30.57 -10.51 13.38
C GLU A 529 29.04 -10.51 13.15
N ILE A 530 28.51 -9.45 12.55
CA ILE A 530 27.10 -9.41 12.13
C ILE A 530 26.84 -10.47 11.06
N ILE A 531 27.78 -10.66 10.11
CA ILE A 531 27.65 -11.67 9.06
C ILE A 531 27.71 -13.09 9.63
N ALA A 532 28.59 -13.35 10.60
CA ALA A 532 28.62 -14.64 11.30
C ALA A 532 27.29 -14.93 11.99
N ASN A 533 26.68 -13.95 12.66
CA ASN A 533 25.34 -14.09 13.24
C ASN A 533 24.28 -14.35 12.16
N ASP A 534 24.31 -13.61 11.04
CA ASP A 534 23.41 -13.86 9.90
C ASP A 534 23.55 -15.30 9.36
N VAL A 535 24.75 -15.89 9.41
CA VAL A 535 24.98 -17.29 9.03
C VAL A 535 24.38 -18.26 10.03
N VAL A 536 24.56 -18.01 11.33
CA VAL A 536 23.99 -18.83 12.40
C VAL A 536 22.46 -18.82 12.37
N GLU A 537 21.86 -17.66 12.10
CA GLU A 537 20.39 -17.50 11.97
C GLU A 537 19.85 -18.03 10.62
N GLY A 538 20.71 -18.46 9.71
CA GLY A 538 20.32 -18.96 8.38
C GLY A 538 19.81 -17.89 7.43
N TYR A 539 20.16 -16.61 7.66
CA TYR A 539 19.81 -15.51 6.76
C TYR A 539 20.77 -15.39 5.59
N VAL A 540 22.04 -15.73 5.83
CA VAL A 540 23.13 -15.73 4.86
C VAL A 540 23.78 -17.12 4.88
N SER A 541 24.11 -17.70 3.73
CA SER A 541 24.87 -18.93 3.68
C SER A 541 26.36 -18.70 3.90
N ILE A 542 27.10 -19.73 4.32
CA ILE A 542 28.56 -19.68 4.42
C ILE A 542 29.20 -19.31 3.07
N GLU A 543 28.59 -19.78 1.98
CA GLU A 543 29.04 -19.46 0.63
C GLU A 543 28.86 -17.96 0.31
N SER A 544 27.69 -17.39 0.59
CA SER A 544 27.44 -15.95 0.40
C SER A 544 28.30 -15.10 1.34
N ALA A 545 28.47 -15.48 2.60
CA ALA A 545 29.39 -14.80 3.53
C ALA A 545 30.79 -14.62 2.92
N ARG A 546 31.33 -15.68 2.30
CA ARG A 546 32.62 -15.66 1.63
C ARG A 546 32.60 -14.90 0.30
N ASN A 547 31.63 -15.19 -0.56
CA ASN A 547 31.62 -14.70 -1.94
C ASN A 547 31.16 -13.25 -2.05
N ASP A 548 30.17 -12.86 -1.27
CA ASP A 548 29.51 -11.56 -1.39
C ASP A 548 30.05 -10.55 -0.38
N TYR A 549 30.35 -10.98 0.85
CA TYR A 549 30.84 -10.10 1.91
C TYR A 549 32.35 -10.20 2.18
N GLY A 550 33.01 -11.21 1.59
CA GLY A 550 34.44 -11.46 1.82
C GLY A 550 34.75 -11.90 3.24
N VAL A 551 33.82 -12.56 3.93
CA VAL A 551 33.96 -13.02 5.32
C VAL A 551 34.00 -14.54 5.36
N ALA A 552 35.05 -15.09 5.97
CA ALA A 552 35.16 -16.51 6.21
C ALA A 552 34.55 -16.84 7.57
N VAL A 553 33.56 -17.73 7.58
CA VAL A 553 32.89 -18.22 8.79
C VAL A 553 33.19 -19.70 8.93
N ASP A 554 33.62 -20.13 10.12
CA ASP A 554 33.86 -21.53 10.41
C ASP A 554 32.52 -22.29 10.51
N PRO A 555 32.30 -23.36 9.73
CA PRO A 555 31.02 -24.05 9.65
C PRO A 555 30.62 -24.80 10.92
N PHE A 556 31.56 -25.08 11.84
CA PHE A 556 31.30 -25.86 13.04
C PHE A 556 31.02 -24.98 14.25
N THR A 557 31.70 -23.83 14.33
CA THR A 557 31.61 -22.89 15.46
C THR A 557 30.73 -21.69 15.16
N GLY A 558 30.47 -21.37 13.88
CA GLY A 558 29.79 -20.15 13.47
C GLY A 558 30.61 -18.88 13.69
N SER A 559 31.90 -19.00 14.03
CA SER A 559 32.77 -17.87 14.35
C SER A 559 33.51 -17.33 13.12
N VAL A 560 33.87 -16.05 13.15
CA VAL A 560 34.63 -15.40 12.07
C VAL A 560 36.09 -15.84 12.09
N ASN A 561 36.59 -16.27 10.92
CA ASN A 561 38.03 -16.38 10.67
C ASN A 561 38.56 -15.03 10.19
N MET A 562 39.09 -14.22 11.10
CA MET A 562 39.56 -12.85 10.81
C MET A 562 40.76 -12.81 9.87
N GLU A 563 41.70 -13.76 9.96
CA GLU A 563 42.89 -13.79 9.09
C GLU A 563 42.51 -14.02 7.63
N GLU A 564 41.60 -14.97 7.39
CA GLU A 564 41.10 -15.24 6.05
C GLU A 564 40.18 -14.13 5.54
N THR A 565 39.33 -13.57 6.40
CA THR A 565 38.47 -12.42 6.07
C THR A 565 39.28 -11.20 5.61
N ASP A 566 40.37 -10.87 6.32
CA ASP A 566 41.26 -9.78 5.93
C ASP A 566 41.92 -10.01 4.57
N THR A 567 42.28 -11.26 4.28
CA THR A 567 42.84 -11.66 2.98
C THR A 567 41.82 -11.53 1.86
N LEU A 568 40.60 -12.03 2.08
CA LEU A 568 39.50 -11.95 1.12
C LEU A 568 39.13 -10.49 0.79
N ARG A 569 39.05 -9.62 1.80
CA ARG A 569 38.72 -8.20 1.61
C ARG A 569 39.85 -7.39 0.96
N LYS A 570 41.12 -7.70 1.24
CA LYS A 570 42.27 -7.03 0.59
C LYS A 570 42.35 -7.26 -0.93
N HIS A 571 41.86 -8.39 -1.42
CA HIS A 571 41.84 -8.71 -2.85
C HIS A 571 40.63 -8.12 -3.61
N ARG A 572 39.70 -7.48 -2.90
CA ARG A 572 38.43 -6.99 -3.46
C ARG A 572 38.16 -5.49 -3.25
N LYS A 573 39.01 -4.81 -2.47
CA LYS A 573 39.16 -3.34 -2.48
C LYS A 573 40.03 -2.93 -3.65
#